data_AF-A0A3Q8W6U2-F1
#
_entry.id   AF-A0A3Q8W6U2-F1
#
_cell.length_a   1.000
_cell.length_b   1.000
_cell.length_c   1.000
_cell.angle_alpha   90.00
_cell.angle_beta   90.00
_cell.angle_gamma   90.00
#
_symmetry.space_group_name_H-M   'P 1'
#
loop_
_entity.id
_entity.type
_entity.pdbx_description
1 polymer ?
#
loop_
_entity_poly.entity_id
_entity_poly.type
_entity_poly.pdbx_seq_one_letter_code
_entity_poly.pdbx_strand_id
1 'polypeptide(L)'
;MSTQSIWRAVARQAEVWAGIAVVQELAAPLPRNASGTSAGVRGRLQRMQAGGMNIGGQPLRAGSSVRYALALPFPGGEEDCPEGAWVAWVRAADRVEAAHRQTIAWLRSRLPGYPMIPAPQISADTALATTEFTYRLGWHPQERAAGFRFRSCPPTAASVLGADPQQEHALAETARQLAAALLASPEWSRLACAREALDGEARAALGASRTRLRRRLSPEAIDACEPGLALKRDQYRCVVLAEELETLSGPAREYADAFDGADLLVETAASDVFGQLALYGAVTRLAGIRDVDLDPGQSRSVHFSVDDEIWLVPGQLVRLDDGLITEVVRLTGVSMSFTAADGARLRLTGEVLPGSDEARIG
;
A
#
# COMPACT_ATOMS: atom_id res chain seq x y z
N MET A 1 -19.40 -9.98 -9.88
CA MET A 1 -18.94 -10.40 -8.55
C MET A 1 -18.64 -9.16 -7.74
N SER A 2 -18.93 -9.16 -6.44
CA SER A 2 -18.86 -7.97 -5.57
C SER A 2 -17.47 -7.78 -4.95
N THR A 3 -17.12 -6.52 -4.66
CA THR A 3 -15.92 -6.12 -3.90
C THR A 3 -15.76 -6.88 -2.58
N GLN A 4 -16.88 -7.31 -1.99
CA GLN A 4 -16.97 -8.19 -0.82
C GLN A 4 -16.11 -9.46 -0.91
N SER A 5 -16.06 -10.14 -2.08
CA SER A 5 -15.26 -11.37 -2.18
C SER A 5 -13.76 -11.11 -2.06
N ILE A 6 -13.30 -9.93 -2.49
CA ILE A 6 -11.90 -9.51 -2.35
C ILE A 6 -11.60 -9.35 -0.87
N TRP A 7 -12.43 -8.60 -0.14
CA TRP A 7 -12.24 -8.35 1.29
C TRP A 7 -12.24 -9.62 2.14
N ARG A 8 -13.13 -10.59 1.85
CA ARG A 8 -13.10 -11.90 2.52
C ARG A 8 -11.81 -12.67 2.24
N ALA A 9 -11.33 -12.65 0.99
CA ALA A 9 -10.08 -13.32 0.63
C ALA A 9 -8.86 -12.65 1.29
N VAL A 10 -8.86 -11.31 1.37
CA VAL A 10 -7.83 -10.52 2.07
C VAL A 10 -7.81 -10.87 3.56
N ALA A 11 -8.97 -10.88 4.23
CA ALA A 11 -9.06 -11.21 5.65
C ALA A 11 -8.53 -12.63 5.94
N ARG A 12 -8.94 -13.62 5.15
CA ARG A 12 -8.44 -15.01 5.28
C ARG A 12 -6.93 -15.13 5.07
N GLN A 13 -6.40 -14.46 4.04
CA GLN A 13 -4.95 -14.43 3.81
C GLN A 13 -4.22 -13.79 4.99
N ALA A 14 -4.76 -12.70 5.54
CA ALA A 14 -4.20 -12.00 6.70
C ALA A 14 -4.21 -12.87 7.96
N GLU A 15 -5.28 -13.61 8.24
CA GLU A 15 -5.36 -14.55 9.36
C GLU A 15 -4.27 -15.62 9.29
N VAL A 16 -4.04 -16.21 8.10
CA VAL A 16 -2.97 -17.20 7.91
C VAL A 16 -1.60 -16.58 8.17
N TRP A 17 -1.34 -15.36 7.68
CA TRP A 17 -0.08 -14.66 7.91
C TRP A 17 0.13 -14.32 9.39
N ALA A 18 -0.90 -13.81 10.07
CA ALA A 18 -0.86 -13.46 11.49
C ALA A 18 -0.52 -14.67 12.39
N GLY A 19 -0.79 -15.89 11.91
CA GLY A 19 -0.42 -17.14 12.60
C GLY A 19 1.05 -17.55 12.46
N ILE A 20 1.85 -16.88 11.64
CA ILE A 20 3.26 -17.27 11.39
C ILE A 20 4.19 -16.57 12.37
N ALA A 21 5.12 -17.31 12.97
CA ALA A 21 6.02 -16.82 14.02
C ALA A 21 6.78 -15.55 13.63
N VAL A 22 7.41 -15.49 12.45
CA VAL A 22 8.17 -14.30 12.01
C VAL A 22 7.28 -13.07 11.81
N VAL A 23 6.01 -13.26 11.45
CA VAL A 23 5.03 -12.16 11.31
C VAL A 23 4.64 -11.63 12.69
N GLN A 24 4.46 -12.51 13.68
CA GLN A 24 4.20 -12.13 15.07
C GLN A 24 5.41 -11.40 15.70
N GLU A 25 6.62 -11.88 15.45
CA GLU A 25 7.87 -11.24 15.88
C GLU A 25 8.01 -9.83 15.32
N LEU A 26 7.70 -9.65 14.02
CA LEU A 26 7.65 -8.33 13.39
C LEU A 26 6.58 -7.44 14.02
N ALA A 27 5.38 -7.99 14.24
CA ALA A 27 4.20 -7.25 14.68
C ALA A 27 4.31 -6.75 16.13
N ALA A 28 4.87 -7.56 17.03
CA ALA A 28 4.85 -7.31 18.47
C ALA A 28 5.38 -5.93 18.92
N PRO A 29 6.50 -5.40 18.38
CA PRO A 29 7.00 -4.07 18.76
C PRO A 29 6.42 -2.92 17.93
N LEU A 30 5.55 -3.17 16.93
CA LEU A 30 4.97 -2.10 16.12
C LEU A 30 4.15 -1.13 17.00
N PRO A 31 4.14 0.19 16.69
CA PRO A 31 3.57 1.21 17.57
C PRO A 31 2.13 0.97 18.04
N ARG A 32 1.29 0.31 17.23
CA ARG A 32 -0.12 0.04 17.57
C ARG A 32 -0.35 -1.23 18.39
N ASN A 33 0.60 -2.17 18.40
CA ASN A 33 0.49 -3.41 19.17
C ASN A 33 1.09 -3.29 20.58
N ALA A 34 1.69 -2.14 20.89
CA ALA A 34 2.57 -1.98 22.03
C ALA A 34 2.22 -0.73 22.84
N SER A 35 1.54 -0.91 23.97
CA SER A 35 1.32 0.16 24.96
C SER A 35 2.49 0.26 25.95
N GLY A 36 2.82 1.48 26.38
CA GLY A 36 3.38 1.73 27.72
C GLY A 36 4.90 1.75 27.93
N THR A 37 5.76 1.64 26.90
CA THR A 37 7.21 1.91 27.06
C THR A 37 7.87 2.50 25.79
N SER A 38 8.73 3.51 25.95
CA SER A 38 9.48 4.20 24.88
C SER A 38 10.92 3.69 24.69
N ALA A 39 11.21 2.48 25.17
CA ALA A 39 12.52 1.83 25.12
C ALA A 39 12.57 0.65 24.10
N GLY A 40 13.78 0.19 23.77
CA GLY A 40 14.00 -0.94 22.88
C GLY A 40 13.57 -0.69 21.43
N VAL A 41 13.32 -1.78 20.70
CA VAL A 41 12.84 -1.74 19.30
C VAL A 41 11.55 -0.92 19.19
N ARG A 42 10.60 -1.14 20.11
CA ARG A 42 9.34 -0.40 20.20
C ARG A 42 9.56 1.11 20.29
N GLY A 43 10.36 1.55 21.26
CA GLY A 43 10.67 2.96 21.45
C GLY A 43 11.27 3.62 20.22
N ARG A 44 12.19 2.91 19.56
CA ARG A 44 12.79 3.36 18.31
C ARG A 44 11.76 3.50 17.19
N LEU A 45 10.86 2.53 17.03
CA LEU A 45 9.78 2.60 16.03
C LEU A 45 8.76 3.70 16.32
N GLN A 46 8.41 3.93 17.60
CA GLN A 46 7.55 5.03 18.01
C GLN A 46 8.16 6.40 17.69
N ARG A 47 9.47 6.57 17.93
CA ARG A 47 10.19 7.79 17.56
C ARG A 47 10.23 8.00 16.05
N MET A 48 10.50 6.94 15.28
CA MET A 48 10.43 7.00 13.82
C MET A 48 9.03 7.41 13.34
N GLN A 49 7.97 6.82 13.91
CA GLN A 49 6.58 7.17 13.61
C GLN A 49 6.29 8.64 13.93
N ALA A 50 6.71 9.12 15.10
CA ALA A 50 6.54 10.51 15.51
C ALA A 50 7.33 11.48 14.61
N GLY A 51 8.46 11.04 14.07
CA GLY A 51 9.26 11.77 13.09
C GLY A 51 8.72 11.74 11.66
N GLY A 52 7.49 11.27 11.46
CA GLY A 52 6.83 11.26 10.16
C GLY A 52 7.08 10.01 9.32
N MET A 53 7.79 8.99 9.83
CA MET A 53 7.91 7.71 9.13
C MET A 53 6.58 6.95 9.27
N ASN A 54 5.84 6.75 8.18
CA ASN A 54 4.53 6.09 8.23
C ASN A 54 4.61 4.54 8.42
N ILE A 55 5.37 4.08 9.42
CA ILE A 55 5.58 2.65 9.72
C ILE A 55 4.25 1.98 10.11
N GLY A 56 3.40 2.71 10.84
CA GLY A 56 2.08 2.27 11.26
C GLY A 56 1.08 2.10 10.11
N GLY A 57 1.24 2.88 9.04
CA GLY A 57 0.32 2.90 7.90
C GLY A 57 0.57 1.82 6.85
N GLN A 58 1.83 1.46 6.63
CA GLN A 58 2.23 0.46 5.63
C GLN A 58 3.16 -0.59 6.26
N PRO A 59 2.65 -1.39 7.21
CA PRO A 59 3.52 -2.16 8.12
C PRO A 59 4.25 -3.32 7.42
N LEU A 60 3.76 -3.82 6.27
CA LEU A 60 4.46 -4.82 5.46
C LEU A 60 5.62 -4.24 4.62
N ARG A 61 5.76 -2.92 4.58
CA ARG A 61 6.86 -2.20 3.90
C ARG A 61 7.89 -1.66 4.91
N ALA A 62 7.80 -2.11 6.16
CA ALA A 62 8.58 -1.57 7.27
C ALA A 62 10.09 -1.74 7.08
N GLY A 63 10.56 -2.79 6.41
CA GLY A 63 11.99 -3.00 6.14
C GLY A 63 12.56 -1.87 5.29
N SER A 64 11.90 -1.57 4.18
CA SER A 64 12.24 -0.44 3.31
C SER A 64 12.09 0.91 4.00
N SER A 65 10.98 1.15 4.71
CA SER A 65 10.75 2.42 5.44
C SER A 65 11.82 2.67 6.50
N VAL A 66 12.22 1.63 7.24
CA VAL A 66 13.24 1.75 8.29
C VAL A 66 14.63 1.96 7.69
N ARG A 67 14.99 1.25 6.62
CA ARG A 67 16.26 1.49 5.91
C ARG A 67 16.35 2.90 5.37
N TYR A 68 15.25 3.43 4.83
CA TYR A 68 15.17 4.82 4.41
C TYR A 68 15.35 5.78 5.61
N ALA A 69 14.65 5.53 6.72
CA ALA A 69 14.76 6.34 7.92
C ALA A 69 16.19 6.39 8.49
N LEU A 70 16.92 5.27 8.45
CA LEU A 70 18.31 5.18 8.91
C LEU A 70 19.30 5.94 8.01
N ALA A 71 18.95 6.20 6.76
CA ALA A 71 19.76 7.01 5.85
C ALA A 71 19.60 8.52 6.11
N LEU A 72 18.62 8.93 6.89
CA LEU A 72 18.39 10.33 7.25
C LEU A 72 19.02 10.66 8.62
N PRO A 73 19.54 11.88 8.80
CA PRO A 73 20.01 12.33 10.11
C PRO A 73 18.80 12.50 11.04
N PHE A 74 18.51 11.49 11.86
CA PHE A 74 17.39 11.53 12.81
C PHE A 74 17.90 11.88 14.22
N PRO A 75 17.50 13.03 14.79
CA PRO A 75 17.92 13.40 16.14
C PRO A 75 17.34 12.47 17.22
N GLY A 76 18.18 11.96 18.13
CA GLY A 76 17.75 11.19 19.32
C GLY A 76 17.66 9.67 19.16
N GLY A 77 18.49 9.05 18.31
CA GLY A 77 18.30 7.68 17.83
C GLY A 77 18.86 6.50 18.64
N GLU A 78 19.86 6.68 19.51
CA GLU A 78 20.77 5.55 19.79
C GLU A 78 20.68 4.90 21.18
N GLU A 79 20.23 5.59 22.23
CA GLU A 79 20.64 5.17 23.60
C GLU A 79 19.86 3.98 24.21
N ASP A 80 18.65 3.64 23.74
CA ASP A 80 17.75 2.71 24.46
C ASP A 80 17.42 1.39 23.74
N CYS A 81 18.05 1.06 22.60
CA CYS A 81 17.75 -0.17 21.86
C CYS A 81 19.01 -1.03 21.65
N PRO A 82 19.11 -2.22 22.28
CA PRO A 82 20.23 -3.13 22.02
C PRO A 82 20.36 -3.44 20.54
N GLU A 83 21.55 -3.24 19.98
CA GLU A 83 21.80 -3.37 18.53
C GLU A 83 21.42 -4.77 18.01
N GLY A 84 21.70 -5.82 18.78
CA GLY A 84 21.30 -7.19 18.42
C GLY A 84 19.79 -7.38 18.28
N ALA A 85 18.99 -6.75 19.15
CA ALA A 85 17.53 -6.81 19.09
C ALA A 85 17.00 -6.01 17.89
N TRP A 86 17.60 -4.86 17.60
CA TRP A 86 17.26 -4.05 16.43
C TRP A 86 17.56 -4.79 15.13
N VAL A 87 18.77 -5.34 14.99
CA VAL A 87 19.18 -6.11 13.81
C VAL A 87 18.28 -7.33 13.60
N ALA A 88 17.92 -8.05 14.67
CA ALA A 88 17.01 -9.18 14.58
C ALA A 88 15.63 -8.76 14.06
N TRP A 89 15.08 -7.65 14.58
CA TRP A 89 13.79 -7.13 14.13
C TRP A 89 13.83 -6.65 12.66
N VAL A 90 14.88 -5.93 12.25
CA VAL A 90 15.05 -5.50 10.85
C VAL A 90 15.12 -6.70 9.91
N ARG A 91 15.82 -7.78 10.29
CA ARG A 91 15.84 -9.03 9.50
C ARG A 91 14.46 -9.68 9.39
N ALA A 92 13.65 -9.66 10.46
CA ALA A 92 12.28 -10.15 10.41
C ALA A 92 11.43 -9.29 9.46
N ALA A 93 11.54 -7.96 9.55
CA ALA A 93 10.87 -7.01 8.64
C ALA A 93 11.23 -7.28 7.18
N ASP A 94 12.53 -7.44 6.88
CA ASP A 94 13.02 -7.73 5.53
C ASP A 94 12.49 -9.05 4.97
N ARG A 95 12.41 -10.11 5.80
CA ARG A 95 11.84 -11.40 5.39
C ARG A 95 10.34 -11.30 5.08
N VAL A 96 9.58 -10.65 5.96
CA VAL A 96 8.14 -10.46 5.78
C VAL A 96 7.86 -9.60 4.54
N GLU A 97 8.59 -8.50 4.37
CA GLU A 97 8.47 -7.65 3.19
C GLU A 97 8.85 -8.41 1.91
N ALA A 98 9.94 -9.18 1.90
CA ALA A 98 10.31 -9.98 0.73
C ALA A 98 9.24 -11.01 0.36
N ALA A 99 8.63 -11.69 1.33
CA ALA A 99 7.51 -12.61 1.08
C ALA A 99 6.26 -11.87 0.56
N HIS A 100 6.00 -10.67 1.08
CA HIS A 100 4.87 -9.83 0.70
C HIS A 100 5.01 -9.38 -0.76
N ARG A 101 6.19 -8.88 -1.12
CA ARG A 101 6.50 -8.44 -2.48
C ARG A 101 6.42 -9.56 -3.50
N GLN A 102 6.88 -10.76 -3.16
CA GLN A 102 6.71 -11.93 -4.03
C GLN A 102 5.24 -12.30 -4.23
N THR A 103 4.43 -12.20 -3.18
CA THR A 103 2.98 -12.42 -3.26
C THR A 103 2.32 -11.39 -4.18
N ILE A 104 2.65 -10.10 -4.01
CA ILE A 104 2.16 -9.02 -4.87
C ILE A 104 2.59 -9.21 -6.32
N ALA A 105 3.85 -9.51 -6.57
CA ALA A 105 4.37 -9.73 -7.92
C ALA A 105 3.69 -10.93 -8.59
N TRP A 106 3.41 -11.99 -7.83
CA TRP A 106 2.63 -13.13 -8.32
C TRP A 106 1.18 -12.74 -8.65
N LEU A 107 0.51 -11.94 -7.82
CA LEU A 107 -0.83 -11.41 -8.12
C LEU A 107 -0.83 -10.53 -9.38
N ARG A 108 0.12 -9.58 -9.46
CA ARG A 108 0.33 -8.71 -10.64
C ARG A 108 0.63 -9.51 -11.91
N SER A 109 1.24 -10.69 -11.79
CA SER A 109 1.51 -11.56 -12.95
C SER A 109 0.24 -12.09 -13.64
N ARG A 110 -0.92 -11.91 -13.02
CA ARG A 110 -2.25 -12.28 -13.56
C ARG A 110 -2.95 -11.12 -14.26
N LEU A 111 -2.37 -9.92 -14.26
CA LEU A 111 -2.94 -8.78 -14.96
C LEU A 111 -2.98 -9.03 -16.49
N PRO A 112 -4.04 -8.60 -17.18
CA PRO A 112 -4.08 -8.64 -18.64
C PRO A 112 -2.87 -7.91 -19.23
N GLY A 113 -2.16 -8.57 -20.13
CA GLY A 113 -0.98 -8.02 -20.81
C GLY A 113 0.35 -8.30 -20.11
N TYR A 114 0.35 -8.87 -18.91
CA TYR A 114 1.58 -9.27 -18.25
C TYR A 114 2.37 -10.32 -19.09
N PRO A 115 3.70 -10.18 -19.24
CA PRO A 115 4.57 -9.16 -18.66
C PRO A 115 4.71 -7.89 -19.53
N MET A 116 4.21 -7.92 -20.77
CA MET A 116 4.36 -6.88 -21.79
C MET A 116 3.29 -5.80 -21.65
N ILE A 117 3.29 -5.12 -20.50
CA ILE A 117 2.33 -4.07 -20.16
C ILE A 117 2.80 -2.72 -20.76
N PRO A 118 2.07 -2.12 -21.73
CA PRO A 118 2.44 -0.85 -22.35
C PRO A 118 2.10 0.40 -21.51
N ALA A 119 1.70 0.26 -20.26
CA ALA A 119 1.26 1.36 -19.40
C ALA A 119 2.40 2.38 -19.15
N PRO A 120 2.20 3.70 -19.37
CA PRO A 120 3.18 4.74 -19.07
C PRO A 120 3.58 4.79 -17.60
N GLN A 121 2.66 4.45 -16.70
CA GLN A 121 2.85 4.47 -15.25
C GLN A 121 3.96 3.56 -14.75
N ILE A 122 4.37 2.53 -15.51
CA ILE A 122 5.50 1.64 -15.17
C ILE A 122 6.74 1.91 -16.04
N SER A 123 6.85 3.11 -16.60
CA SER A 123 8.08 3.60 -17.24
C SER A 123 9.14 3.84 -16.17
N ALA A 124 10.42 3.74 -16.54
CA ALA A 124 11.54 4.00 -15.63
C ALA A 124 11.33 5.34 -14.89
N ASP A 125 11.71 5.36 -13.61
CA ASP A 125 11.73 6.54 -12.74
C ASP A 125 10.39 7.21 -12.44
N THR A 126 9.28 6.62 -12.88
CA THR A 126 7.94 6.92 -12.34
C THR A 126 7.82 6.42 -10.90
N ALA A 127 6.80 6.87 -10.16
CA ALA A 127 6.52 6.40 -8.79
C ALA A 127 6.39 4.86 -8.71
N LEU A 128 5.84 4.19 -9.74
CA LEU A 128 5.74 2.74 -9.76
C LEU A 128 7.01 2.02 -10.24
N ALA A 129 8.08 2.70 -10.66
CA ALA A 129 9.28 2.02 -11.17
C ALA A 129 10.60 2.56 -10.63
N THR A 130 10.56 3.55 -9.75
CA THR A 130 11.75 4.12 -9.12
C THR A 130 12.33 3.18 -8.05
N THR A 131 13.62 3.35 -7.76
CA THR A 131 14.30 2.74 -6.60
C THR A 131 14.45 3.73 -5.44
N GLU A 132 14.05 4.98 -5.62
CA GLU A 132 13.99 5.99 -4.55
C GLU A 132 12.73 5.81 -3.68
N PHE A 133 12.63 6.64 -2.63
CA PHE A 133 11.43 6.72 -1.81
C PHE A 133 10.19 7.04 -2.66
N THR A 134 9.12 6.30 -2.41
CA THR A 134 7.78 6.54 -2.95
C THR A 134 6.74 5.92 -2.01
N TYR A 135 5.53 6.47 -2.00
CA TYR A 135 4.41 5.89 -1.25
C TYR A 135 3.76 4.70 -1.96
N ARG A 136 4.04 4.51 -3.26
CA ARG A 136 3.47 3.42 -4.06
C ARG A 136 4.28 2.14 -3.92
N LEU A 137 3.62 0.99 -4.04
CA LEU A 137 4.31 -0.28 -4.09
C LEU A 137 4.92 -0.50 -5.49
N GLY A 138 6.20 -0.16 -5.62
CA GLY A 138 6.93 -0.22 -6.90
C GLY A 138 6.92 -1.60 -7.59
N TRP A 139 6.98 -1.55 -8.91
CA TRP A 139 7.19 -2.66 -9.83
C TRP A 139 8.68 -2.81 -10.13
N HIS A 140 9.30 -3.86 -9.59
CA HIS A 140 10.70 -4.10 -9.90
C HIS A 140 10.91 -4.90 -11.19
N PRO A 141 11.94 -4.58 -12.00
CA PRO A 141 12.27 -5.36 -13.20
C PRO A 141 12.49 -6.85 -12.90
N GLN A 142 13.10 -7.18 -11.77
CA GLN A 142 13.36 -8.56 -11.36
C GLN A 142 12.07 -9.35 -11.11
N GLU A 143 11.07 -8.74 -10.47
CA GLU A 143 9.75 -9.33 -10.24
C GLU A 143 9.06 -9.69 -11.56
N ARG A 144 9.18 -8.81 -12.56
CA ARG A 144 8.62 -9.05 -13.91
C ARG A 144 9.32 -10.19 -14.66
N ALA A 145 10.63 -10.31 -14.47
CA ALA A 145 11.45 -11.32 -15.10
C ALA A 145 11.36 -12.69 -14.41
N ALA A 146 10.85 -12.77 -13.18
CA ALA A 146 10.82 -13.99 -12.36
C ALA A 146 9.88 -15.11 -12.84
N GLY A 147 9.12 -14.89 -13.93
CA GLY A 147 8.28 -15.92 -14.54
C GLY A 147 7.07 -16.35 -13.70
N PHE A 148 6.60 -15.50 -12.78
CA PHE A 148 5.49 -15.82 -11.87
C PHE A 148 4.18 -16.22 -12.57
N ARG A 149 3.96 -15.79 -13.82
CA ARG A 149 2.81 -16.21 -14.64
C ARG A 149 2.73 -17.73 -14.85
N PHE A 150 3.87 -18.43 -14.73
CA PHE A 150 3.96 -19.89 -14.89
C PHE A 150 3.88 -20.64 -13.55
N ARG A 151 3.67 -19.94 -12.43
CA ARG A 151 3.61 -20.53 -11.08
C ARG A 151 2.17 -20.59 -10.58
N SER A 152 1.77 -21.71 -10.01
CA SER A 152 0.41 -21.92 -9.47
C SER A 152 0.14 -21.17 -8.15
N CYS A 153 1.17 -20.76 -7.42
CA CYS A 153 1.10 -19.99 -6.17
C CYS A 153 2.33 -19.07 -6.04
N PRO A 154 2.31 -18.10 -5.11
CA PRO A 154 3.48 -17.29 -4.79
C PRO A 154 4.67 -18.19 -4.43
N PRO A 155 5.79 -18.13 -5.17
CA PRO A 155 6.94 -18.97 -4.85
C PRO A 155 7.64 -18.45 -3.60
N THR A 156 8.21 -19.36 -2.82
CA THR A 156 9.09 -19.09 -1.67
C THR A 156 8.53 -18.25 -0.51
N ALA A 157 7.31 -17.70 -0.60
CA ALA A 157 6.71 -16.93 0.50
C ALA A 157 6.67 -17.75 1.79
N ALA A 158 6.21 -19.01 1.71
CA ALA A 158 6.20 -19.94 2.85
C ALA A 158 7.62 -20.20 3.40
N SER A 159 8.59 -20.51 2.54
CA SER A 159 9.97 -20.79 2.98
C SER A 159 10.66 -19.55 3.57
N VAL A 160 10.44 -18.37 2.99
CA VAL A 160 11.00 -17.11 3.48
C VAL A 160 10.41 -16.76 4.85
N LEU A 161 9.11 -17.04 5.05
CA LEU A 161 8.44 -16.83 6.32
C LEU A 161 8.76 -17.93 7.35
N GLY A 162 9.37 -19.05 6.94
CA GLY A 162 9.60 -20.20 7.82
C GLY A 162 8.31 -20.89 8.24
N ALA A 163 7.30 -20.89 7.35
CA ALA A 163 6.02 -21.53 7.58
C ALA A 163 6.18 -23.06 7.66
N ASP A 164 5.42 -23.70 8.55
CA ASP A 164 5.30 -25.15 8.58
C ASP A 164 4.50 -25.68 7.36
N PRO A 165 4.46 -27.02 7.11
CA PRO A 165 3.75 -27.57 5.95
C PRO A 165 2.25 -27.26 5.90
N GLN A 166 1.58 -27.16 7.05
CA GLN A 166 0.16 -26.82 7.12
C GLN A 166 -0.06 -25.35 6.77
N GLN A 167 0.78 -24.46 7.31
CA GLN A 167 0.79 -23.04 7.01
C GLN A 167 1.15 -22.78 5.54
N GLU A 168 2.11 -23.51 4.96
CA GLU A 168 2.46 -23.42 3.54
C GLU A 168 1.25 -23.73 2.65
N HIS A 169 0.52 -24.81 2.94
CA HIS A 169 -0.67 -25.18 2.21
C HIS A 169 -1.76 -24.09 2.32
N ALA A 170 -2.01 -23.60 3.54
CA ALA A 170 -2.96 -22.54 3.80
C ALA A 170 -2.60 -21.25 3.05
N LEU A 171 -1.33 -20.82 3.11
CA LEU A 171 -0.81 -19.65 2.41
C LEU A 171 -1.04 -19.73 0.90
N ALA A 172 -0.75 -20.88 0.31
CA ALA A 172 -0.93 -21.09 -1.12
C ALA A 172 -2.41 -21.06 -1.51
N GLU A 173 -3.29 -21.63 -0.68
CA GLU A 173 -4.72 -21.69 -0.92
C GLU A 173 -5.40 -20.33 -0.78
N THR A 174 -5.13 -19.60 0.31
CA THR A 174 -5.70 -18.26 0.50
C THR A 174 -5.16 -17.26 -0.53
N ALA A 175 -3.91 -17.42 -1.01
CA ALA A 175 -3.37 -16.59 -2.09
C ALA A 175 -4.08 -16.86 -3.42
N ARG A 176 -4.42 -18.13 -3.72
CA ARG A 176 -5.25 -18.48 -4.89
C ARG A 176 -6.65 -17.91 -4.79
N GLN A 177 -7.27 -17.95 -3.61
CA GLN A 177 -8.59 -17.35 -3.38
C GLN A 177 -8.57 -15.84 -3.63
N LEU A 178 -7.53 -15.14 -3.14
CA LEU A 178 -7.35 -13.72 -3.41
C LEU A 178 -7.14 -13.44 -4.91
N ALA A 179 -6.30 -14.22 -5.58
CA ALA A 179 -6.11 -14.09 -7.03
C ALA A 179 -7.41 -14.30 -7.80
N ALA A 180 -8.21 -15.31 -7.43
CA ALA A 180 -9.51 -15.57 -8.06
C ALA A 180 -10.50 -14.41 -7.84
N ALA A 181 -10.54 -13.84 -6.63
CA ALA A 181 -11.37 -12.68 -6.33
C ALA A 181 -10.95 -11.43 -7.13
N LEU A 182 -9.65 -11.18 -7.27
CA LEU A 182 -9.11 -10.09 -8.08
C LEU A 182 -9.40 -10.29 -9.58
N LEU A 183 -9.20 -11.50 -10.10
CA LEU A 183 -9.50 -11.85 -11.50
C LEU A 183 -10.96 -11.59 -11.87
N ALA A 184 -11.88 -11.80 -10.93
CA ALA A 184 -13.31 -11.60 -11.11
C ALA A 184 -13.79 -10.17 -10.83
N SER A 185 -12.87 -9.24 -10.54
CA SER A 185 -13.21 -7.84 -10.25
C SER A 185 -13.59 -7.04 -11.51
N PRO A 186 -14.40 -5.98 -11.35
CA PRO A 186 -14.67 -5.02 -12.42
C PRO A 186 -13.38 -4.38 -12.98
N GLU A 187 -12.40 -4.08 -12.13
CA GLU A 187 -11.13 -3.48 -12.51
C GLU A 187 -10.32 -4.40 -13.45
N TRP A 188 -10.28 -5.70 -13.17
CA TRP A 188 -9.64 -6.68 -14.05
C TRP A 188 -10.33 -6.78 -15.40
N SER A 189 -11.66 -6.82 -15.38
CA SER A 189 -12.47 -6.90 -16.60
C SER A 189 -12.29 -5.65 -17.45
N ARG A 190 -12.29 -4.46 -16.82
CA ARG A 190 -12.05 -3.17 -17.49
C ARG A 190 -10.67 -3.13 -18.14
N LEU A 191 -9.63 -3.59 -17.45
CA LEU A 191 -8.29 -3.66 -18.02
C LEU A 191 -8.21 -4.66 -19.18
N ALA A 192 -8.89 -5.81 -19.09
CA ALA A 192 -8.94 -6.77 -20.20
C ALA A 192 -9.61 -6.16 -21.44
N CYS A 193 -10.78 -5.54 -21.28
CA CYS A 193 -11.48 -4.88 -22.38
C CYS A 193 -10.66 -3.72 -22.97
N ALA A 194 -10.09 -2.86 -22.13
CA ALA A 194 -9.28 -1.73 -22.60
C ALA A 194 -8.02 -2.20 -23.34
N ARG A 195 -7.44 -3.33 -22.94
CA ARG A 195 -6.32 -3.95 -23.65
C ARG A 195 -6.72 -4.44 -25.04
N GLU A 196 -7.88 -5.09 -25.16
CA GLU A 196 -8.42 -5.56 -26.44
C GLU A 196 -8.74 -4.39 -27.39
N ALA A 197 -9.22 -3.27 -26.84
CA ALA A 197 -9.51 -2.05 -27.57
C ALA A 197 -8.26 -1.28 -28.07
N LEU A 198 -7.05 -1.64 -27.62
CA LEU A 198 -5.83 -1.03 -28.14
C LEU A 198 -5.61 -1.43 -29.59
N ASP A 199 -5.61 -0.44 -30.48
CA ASP A 199 -5.20 -0.57 -31.89
C ASP A 199 -3.71 -0.18 -32.08
N GLY A 200 -3.28 0.00 -33.33
CA GLY A 200 -1.90 0.39 -33.63
C GLY A 200 -1.57 1.81 -33.17
N GLU A 201 -2.51 2.75 -33.35
CA GLU A 201 -2.33 4.17 -33.01
C GLU A 201 -2.28 4.36 -31.50
N ALA A 202 -3.19 3.73 -30.75
CA ALA A 202 -3.21 3.78 -29.30
C ALA A 202 -1.93 3.19 -28.70
N ARG A 203 -1.42 2.08 -29.24
CA ARG A 203 -0.12 1.51 -28.81
C ARG A 203 1.04 2.46 -29.10
N ALA A 204 1.05 3.11 -30.25
CA ALA A 204 2.06 4.10 -30.59
C ALA A 204 2.00 5.32 -29.66
N ALA A 205 0.81 5.80 -29.30
CA ALA A 205 0.62 6.88 -28.34
C ALA A 205 1.16 6.52 -26.95
N LEU A 206 0.86 5.32 -26.44
CA LEU A 206 1.44 4.81 -25.18
C LEU A 206 2.97 4.72 -25.27
N GLY A 207 3.52 4.23 -26.38
CA GLY A 207 4.97 4.16 -26.62
C GLY A 207 5.64 5.54 -26.65
N ALA A 208 5.01 6.52 -27.29
CA ALA A 208 5.49 7.90 -27.34
C ALA A 208 5.46 8.54 -25.94
N SER A 209 4.38 8.33 -25.19
CA SER A 209 4.23 8.79 -23.81
C SER A 209 5.33 8.23 -22.89
N ARG A 210 5.57 6.92 -22.95
CA ARG A 210 6.69 6.27 -22.23
C ARG A 210 8.05 6.88 -22.57
N THR A 211 8.26 7.23 -23.84
CA THR A 211 9.51 7.85 -24.32
C THR A 211 9.66 9.27 -23.76
N ARG A 212 8.59 10.06 -23.74
CA ARG A 212 8.59 11.41 -23.14
C ARG A 212 8.83 11.35 -21.63
N LEU A 213 8.19 10.43 -20.91
CA LEU A 213 8.40 10.23 -19.48
C LEU A 213 9.85 9.91 -19.15
N ARG A 214 10.48 8.97 -19.86
CA ARG A 214 11.90 8.64 -19.64
C ARG A 214 12.83 9.84 -19.77
N ARG A 215 12.50 10.78 -20.66
CA ARG A 215 13.27 12.03 -20.81
C ARG A 215 12.99 13.02 -19.68
N ARG A 216 11.71 13.18 -19.29
CA ARG A 216 11.29 14.13 -18.24
C ARG A 216 11.66 13.66 -16.83
N LEU A 217 11.79 12.35 -16.63
CA LEU A 217 12.13 11.70 -15.37
C LEU A 217 13.53 11.07 -15.42
N SER A 218 14.43 11.55 -16.29
CA SER A 218 15.82 11.11 -16.22
C SER A 218 16.45 11.56 -14.90
N PRO A 219 17.48 10.87 -14.38
CA PRO A 219 18.16 11.29 -13.16
C PRO A 219 18.55 12.77 -13.16
N GLU A 220 19.09 13.26 -14.29
CA GLU A 220 19.50 14.65 -14.46
C GLU A 220 18.31 15.62 -14.36
N ALA A 221 17.16 15.27 -14.93
CA ALA A 221 15.96 16.10 -14.89
C ALA A 221 15.37 16.17 -13.47
N ILE A 222 15.39 15.06 -12.75
CA ILE A 222 14.89 15.00 -11.37
C ILE A 222 15.85 15.77 -10.44
N ASP A 223 17.16 15.59 -10.58
CA ASP A 223 18.17 16.32 -9.81
C ASP A 223 18.11 17.84 -10.08
N ALA A 224 17.85 18.24 -11.32
CA ALA A 224 17.66 19.66 -11.67
C ALA A 224 16.40 20.26 -11.04
N CYS A 225 15.34 19.48 -10.86
CA CYS A 225 14.10 19.94 -10.22
C CYS A 225 14.21 19.96 -8.69
N GLU A 226 14.74 18.90 -8.09
CA GLU A 226 14.91 18.78 -6.65
C GLU A 226 16.10 17.84 -6.33
N PRO A 227 17.25 18.41 -5.90
CA PRO A 227 18.49 17.65 -5.77
C PRO A 227 18.57 16.79 -4.50
N GLY A 228 17.77 17.05 -3.46
CA GLY A 228 18.02 16.44 -2.14
C GLY A 228 16.81 15.89 -1.41
N LEU A 229 15.60 16.38 -1.69
CA LEU A 229 14.43 16.05 -0.88
C LEU A 229 13.59 14.94 -1.53
N ALA A 230 13.73 13.70 -1.03
CA ALA A 230 13.09 12.52 -1.63
C ALA A 230 11.56 12.63 -1.75
N LEU A 231 10.88 13.22 -0.75
CA LEU A 231 9.43 13.46 -0.81
C LEU A 231 9.03 14.38 -1.97
N LYS A 232 9.79 15.47 -2.17
CA LYS A 232 9.54 16.41 -3.27
C LYS A 232 9.88 15.78 -4.62
N ARG A 233 10.88 14.90 -4.69
CA ARG A 233 11.18 14.11 -5.90
C ARG A 233 10.05 13.13 -6.24
N ASP A 234 9.45 12.46 -5.26
CA ASP A 234 8.24 11.63 -5.45
C ASP A 234 7.05 12.47 -5.93
N GLN A 235 6.81 13.64 -5.34
CA GLN A 235 5.79 14.59 -5.80
C GLN A 235 6.02 15.02 -7.25
N TYR A 236 7.26 15.36 -7.62
CA TYR A 236 7.62 15.71 -9.00
C TYR A 236 7.30 14.57 -9.97
N ARG A 237 7.67 13.32 -9.63
CA ARG A 237 7.35 12.13 -10.44
C ARG A 237 5.84 11.97 -10.63
N CYS A 238 5.07 12.16 -9.57
CA CYS A 238 3.60 12.07 -9.62
C CYS A 238 3.00 13.14 -10.53
N VAL A 239 3.43 14.40 -10.39
CA VAL A 239 2.97 15.52 -11.23
C VAL A 239 3.29 15.28 -12.71
N VAL A 240 4.55 14.96 -13.02
CA VAL A 240 4.98 14.70 -14.40
C VAL A 240 4.23 13.54 -15.03
N LEU A 241 3.97 12.48 -14.26
CA LEU A 241 3.17 11.35 -14.73
C LEU A 241 1.72 11.77 -15.00
N ALA A 242 1.09 12.50 -14.07
CA ALA A 242 -0.29 12.95 -14.22
C ALA A 242 -0.47 13.82 -15.48
N GLU A 243 0.40 14.83 -15.65
CA GLU A 243 0.40 15.70 -16.84
C GLU A 243 0.57 14.89 -18.13
N GLU A 244 1.45 13.89 -18.14
CA GLU A 244 1.63 13.06 -19.33
C GLU A 244 0.40 12.21 -19.64
N LEU A 245 -0.24 11.64 -18.62
CA LEU A 245 -1.48 10.87 -18.80
C LEU A 245 -2.63 11.74 -19.32
N GLU A 246 -2.68 13.03 -18.95
CA GLU A 246 -3.64 14.00 -19.50
C GLU A 246 -3.45 14.28 -20.99
N THR A 247 -2.28 14.02 -21.56
CA THR A 247 -2.05 14.13 -23.00
C THR A 247 -2.59 12.94 -23.80
N LEU A 248 -2.92 11.82 -23.14
CA LEU A 248 -3.50 10.66 -23.78
C LEU A 248 -5.00 10.87 -24.03
N SER A 249 -5.49 10.31 -25.12
CA SER A 249 -6.92 10.31 -25.45
C SER A 249 -7.36 8.94 -25.97
N GLY A 250 -8.69 8.75 -26.05
CA GLY A 250 -9.30 7.55 -26.61
C GLY A 250 -8.83 6.25 -25.93
N PRO A 251 -8.64 5.15 -26.71
CA PRO A 251 -8.27 3.85 -26.15
C PRO A 251 -6.96 3.83 -25.36
N ALA A 252 -6.00 4.71 -25.69
CA ALA A 252 -4.74 4.81 -24.94
C ALA A 252 -4.97 5.34 -23.53
N ARG A 253 -5.81 6.38 -23.39
CA ARG A 253 -6.19 6.93 -22.08
C ARG A 253 -6.98 5.91 -21.26
N GLU A 254 -7.98 5.29 -21.87
CA GLU A 254 -8.81 4.27 -21.21
C GLU A 254 -7.99 3.08 -20.70
N TYR A 255 -7.02 2.63 -21.49
CA TYR A 255 -6.09 1.59 -21.06
C TYR A 255 -5.21 2.04 -19.88
N ALA A 256 -4.67 3.25 -19.93
CA ALA A 256 -3.85 3.78 -18.85
C ALA A 256 -4.67 3.89 -17.54
N ASP A 257 -5.88 4.44 -17.59
CA ASP A 257 -6.76 4.54 -16.42
C ASP A 257 -7.18 3.16 -15.89
N ALA A 258 -7.50 2.22 -16.77
CA ALA A 258 -7.84 0.85 -16.39
C ALA A 258 -6.66 0.10 -15.75
N PHE A 259 -5.44 0.35 -16.23
CA PHE A 259 -4.23 -0.19 -15.62
C PHE A 259 -4.01 0.35 -14.21
N ASP A 260 -4.12 1.67 -14.01
CA ASP A 260 -3.96 2.27 -12.69
C ASP A 260 -5.03 1.77 -11.72
N GLY A 261 -6.29 1.66 -12.15
CA GLY A 261 -7.36 1.09 -11.34
C GLY A 261 -7.09 -0.35 -10.89
N ALA A 262 -6.61 -1.21 -11.80
CA ALA A 262 -6.28 -2.59 -11.46
C ALA A 262 -5.04 -2.72 -10.56
N ASP A 263 -4.00 -1.91 -10.79
CA ASP A 263 -2.81 -1.88 -9.92
C ASP A 263 -3.13 -1.34 -8.52
N LEU A 264 -3.92 -0.26 -8.45
CA LEU A 264 -4.35 0.34 -7.18
C LEU A 264 -5.25 -0.61 -6.39
N LEU A 265 -6.09 -1.41 -7.05
CA LEU A 265 -6.85 -2.48 -6.39
C LEU A 265 -5.93 -3.52 -5.76
N VAL A 266 -4.88 -3.98 -6.48
CA VAL A 266 -3.91 -4.93 -5.94
C VAL A 266 -3.16 -4.31 -4.76
N GLU A 267 -2.70 -3.06 -4.89
CA GLU A 267 -1.99 -2.37 -3.81
C GLU A 267 -2.89 -2.19 -2.58
N THR A 268 -4.11 -1.68 -2.76
CA THR A 268 -5.05 -1.45 -1.66
C THR A 268 -5.43 -2.77 -0.98
N ALA A 269 -5.81 -3.79 -1.75
CA ALA A 269 -6.28 -5.06 -1.19
C ALA A 269 -5.15 -5.93 -0.62
N ALA A 270 -4.10 -6.16 -1.40
CA ALA A 270 -3.06 -7.14 -1.09
C ALA A 270 -1.81 -6.53 -0.42
N SER A 271 -1.72 -5.20 -0.30
CA SER A 271 -0.69 -4.54 0.51
C SER A 271 -1.31 -3.81 1.69
N ASP A 272 -2.18 -2.85 1.45
CA ASP A 272 -2.51 -1.88 2.49
C ASP A 272 -3.50 -2.48 3.48
N VAL A 273 -4.68 -2.93 3.01
CA VAL A 273 -5.68 -3.58 3.86
C VAL A 273 -5.13 -4.90 4.42
N PHE A 274 -4.54 -5.73 3.56
CA PHE A 274 -3.91 -6.99 3.97
C PHE A 274 -2.86 -6.79 5.09
N GLY A 275 -1.95 -5.83 4.96
CA GLY A 275 -0.90 -5.60 5.95
C GLY A 275 -1.41 -5.07 7.28
N GLN A 276 -2.45 -4.22 7.23
CA GLN A 276 -3.12 -3.76 8.44
C GLN A 276 -3.73 -4.94 9.21
N LEU A 277 -4.43 -5.84 8.53
CA LEU A 277 -5.06 -7.00 9.16
C LEU A 277 -4.02 -8.03 9.64
N ALA A 278 -3.00 -8.31 8.83
CA ALA A 278 -2.00 -9.34 9.16
C ALA A 278 -1.12 -8.96 10.36
N LEU A 279 -0.87 -7.66 10.56
CA LEU A 279 0.04 -7.17 11.61
C LEU A 279 -0.65 -6.53 12.81
N TYR A 280 -1.84 -5.94 12.64
CA TYR A 280 -2.58 -5.30 13.73
C TYR A 280 -3.89 -6.02 14.08
N GLY A 281 -4.30 -7.03 13.31
CA GLY A 281 -5.54 -7.75 13.53
C GLY A 281 -6.76 -6.92 13.15
N ALA A 282 -7.61 -6.64 14.13
CA ALA A 282 -8.94 -6.10 13.89
C ALA A 282 -8.97 -4.59 13.53
N VAL A 283 -10.01 -4.19 12.80
CA VAL A 283 -10.37 -2.81 12.46
C VAL A 283 -10.69 -2.03 13.73
N THR A 284 -10.14 -0.84 13.84
CA THR A 284 -10.38 0.02 15.01
C THR A 284 -11.78 0.62 14.93
N ARG A 285 -12.61 0.44 15.96
CA ARG A 285 -13.91 1.12 16.04
C ARG A 285 -13.73 2.51 16.64
N LEU A 286 -14.29 3.51 15.96
CA LEU A 286 -14.26 4.89 16.40
C LEU A 286 -15.66 5.32 16.81
N ALA A 287 -15.81 5.60 18.10
CA ALA A 287 -17.00 6.22 18.67
C ALA A 287 -16.78 7.73 18.86
N GLY A 288 -17.87 8.48 19.01
CA GLY A 288 -17.82 9.92 19.31
C GLY A 288 -17.32 10.80 18.16
N ILE A 289 -17.36 10.29 16.93
CA ILE A 289 -16.99 11.05 15.72
C ILE A 289 -17.99 12.19 15.44
N ARG A 290 -17.49 13.26 14.83
CA ARG A 290 -18.28 14.47 14.50
C ARG A 290 -17.97 14.96 13.09
N ASP A 291 -18.84 15.81 12.55
CA ASP A 291 -18.67 16.48 11.25
C ASP A 291 -18.35 15.51 10.12
N VAL A 292 -19.11 14.42 10.04
CA VAL A 292 -18.99 13.43 8.96
C VAL A 292 -19.50 14.06 7.67
N ASP A 293 -18.62 14.17 6.68
CA ASP A 293 -18.89 14.72 5.36
C ASP A 293 -18.36 13.79 4.27
N LEU A 294 -19.06 13.71 3.15
CA LEU A 294 -18.70 12.89 1.99
C LEU A 294 -18.39 13.79 0.82
N ASP A 295 -17.25 13.61 0.17
CA ASP A 295 -16.87 14.47 -0.96
C ASP A 295 -17.86 14.32 -2.13
N PRO A 296 -18.52 15.40 -2.57
CA PRO A 296 -19.47 15.33 -3.66
C PRO A 296 -18.78 14.92 -4.96
N GLY A 297 -19.27 13.86 -5.59
CA GLY A 297 -18.73 13.33 -6.86
C GLY A 297 -17.56 12.37 -6.72
N GLN A 298 -16.94 12.26 -5.53
CA GLN A 298 -15.99 11.21 -5.19
C GLN A 298 -16.62 10.31 -4.13
N SER A 299 -17.44 9.34 -4.57
CA SER A 299 -18.28 8.46 -3.73
C SER A 299 -17.53 7.58 -2.73
N ARG A 300 -16.25 7.84 -2.46
CA ARG A 300 -15.38 7.04 -1.61
C ARG A 300 -14.56 7.86 -0.61
N SER A 301 -14.58 9.19 -0.64
CA SER A 301 -13.83 10.01 0.31
C SER A 301 -14.73 10.52 1.43
N VAL A 302 -14.32 10.29 2.68
CA VAL A 302 -15.01 10.74 3.89
C VAL A 302 -14.08 11.62 4.72
N HIS A 303 -14.64 12.70 5.26
CA HIS A 303 -14.00 13.56 6.26
C HIS A 303 -14.76 13.46 7.56
N PHE A 304 -14.07 13.39 8.68
CA PHE A 304 -14.69 13.38 10.00
C PHE A 304 -13.69 13.87 11.05
N SER A 305 -14.17 14.19 12.24
CA SER A 305 -13.32 14.63 13.34
C SER A 305 -13.46 13.73 14.57
N VAL A 306 -12.36 13.60 15.32
CA VAL A 306 -12.29 12.94 16.62
C VAL A 306 -11.71 13.88 17.66
N ASP A 307 -12.01 13.62 18.93
CA ASP A 307 -11.36 14.28 20.05
C ASP A 307 -9.89 13.80 20.17
N ASP A 308 -8.98 14.67 20.64
CA ASP A 308 -7.50 14.55 20.56
C ASP A 308 -6.88 13.36 21.34
N GLU A 309 -7.70 12.55 22.01
CA GLU A 309 -7.22 11.43 22.83
C GLU A 309 -6.83 10.18 22.01
N ILE A 310 -7.13 10.16 20.70
CA ILE A 310 -6.89 8.99 19.83
C ILE A 310 -5.79 9.29 18.82
N TRP A 311 -4.63 8.66 18.98
CA TRP A 311 -3.55 8.73 17.99
C TRP A 311 -3.85 7.83 16.78
N LEU A 312 -4.23 8.45 15.67
CA LEU A 312 -4.53 7.79 14.39
C LEU A 312 -3.48 8.15 13.33
N VAL A 313 -3.22 7.24 12.41
CA VAL A 313 -2.23 7.43 11.34
C VAL A 313 -2.80 7.07 9.97
N PRO A 314 -2.38 7.75 8.89
CA PRO A 314 -2.74 7.35 7.53
C PRO A 314 -2.38 5.89 7.26
N GLY A 315 -3.27 5.14 6.63
CA GLY A 315 -3.18 3.71 6.35
C GLY A 315 -3.97 2.83 7.33
N GLN A 316 -4.31 3.33 8.52
CA GLN A 316 -5.10 2.58 9.50
C GLN A 316 -6.53 2.30 8.99
N LEU A 317 -7.04 1.12 9.31
CA LEU A 317 -8.43 0.73 9.05
C LEU A 317 -9.30 1.05 10.25
N VAL A 318 -10.38 1.78 10.01
CA VAL A 318 -11.34 2.18 11.03
C VAL A 318 -12.78 1.86 10.63
N ARG A 319 -13.64 1.67 11.61
CA ARG A 319 -15.09 1.61 11.45
C ARG A 319 -15.71 2.75 12.23
N LEU A 320 -16.59 3.50 11.58
CA LEU A 320 -17.20 4.70 12.10
C LEU A 320 -18.54 4.35 12.75
N ASP A 321 -18.72 4.69 14.03
CA ASP A 321 -19.99 4.52 14.73
C ASP A 321 -20.91 5.75 14.47
N ASP A 322 -21.15 6.10 13.20
CA ASP A 322 -22.08 7.19 12.79
C ASP A 322 -23.43 6.69 12.21
N GLY A 323 -23.50 5.42 11.78
CA GLY A 323 -24.69 4.83 11.15
C GLY A 323 -24.96 5.25 9.70
N LEU A 324 -24.20 6.20 9.15
CA LEU A 324 -24.22 6.62 7.74
C LEU A 324 -23.25 5.80 6.89
N ILE A 325 -22.07 5.47 7.43
CA ILE A 325 -21.02 4.70 6.77
C ILE A 325 -20.82 3.41 7.53
N THR A 326 -21.30 2.30 6.95
CA THR A 326 -21.23 0.98 7.59
C THR A 326 -19.96 0.21 7.24
N GLU A 327 -19.33 0.59 6.14
CA GLU A 327 -18.11 0.05 5.60
C GLU A 327 -16.87 0.49 6.39
N VAL A 328 -15.80 -0.29 6.24
CA VAL A 328 -14.47 0.06 6.74
C VAL A 328 -13.93 1.25 5.96
N VAL A 329 -13.36 2.20 6.68
CA VAL A 329 -12.65 3.36 6.14
C VAL A 329 -11.16 3.16 6.33
N ARG A 330 -10.38 3.31 5.25
CA ARG A 330 -8.93 3.40 5.31
C ARG A 330 -8.54 4.86 5.46
N LEU A 331 -7.89 5.25 6.54
CA LEU A 331 -7.42 6.62 6.71
C LEU A 331 -6.38 6.97 5.65
N THR A 332 -6.50 8.13 5.02
CA THR A 332 -5.57 8.64 4.00
C THR A 332 -4.90 9.93 4.42
N GLY A 333 -5.51 10.67 5.35
CA GLY A 333 -4.99 11.93 5.87
C GLY A 333 -5.37 12.17 7.33
N VAL A 334 -4.46 12.83 8.05
CA VAL A 334 -4.71 13.36 9.39
C VAL A 334 -4.26 14.81 9.38
N SER A 335 -5.14 15.70 9.83
CA SER A 335 -4.86 17.12 9.97
C SER A 335 -5.27 17.56 11.36
N MET A 336 -4.42 18.35 12.02
CA MET A 336 -4.70 18.87 13.35
C MET A 336 -4.92 20.37 13.25
N SER A 337 -6.07 20.85 13.72
CA SER A 337 -6.34 22.27 13.88
C SER A 337 -6.41 22.61 15.36
N PHE A 338 -5.88 23.78 15.71
CA PHE A 338 -5.99 24.33 17.05
C PHE A 338 -6.74 25.65 16.97
N THR A 339 -7.90 25.72 17.62
CA THR A 339 -8.61 26.98 17.81
C THR A 339 -8.70 27.28 19.30
N ALA A 340 -8.62 28.55 19.69
CA ALA A 340 -8.73 28.96 21.09
C ALA A 340 -10.11 28.65 21.70
N ALA A 341 -11.13 28.44 20.86
CA ALA A 341 -12.51 28.14 21.27
C ALA A 341 -12.79 26.63 21.40
N ASP A 342 -12.22 25.80 20.52
CA ASP A 342 -12.56 24.37 20.42
C ASP A 342 -11.42 23.45 20.85
N GLY A 343 -10.26 24.00 21.22
CA GLY A 343 -9.07 23.24 21.57
C GLY A 343 -8.39 22.61 20.35
N ALA A 344 -7.67 21.52 20.59
CA ALA A 344 -7.06 20.69 19.55
C ALA A 344 -8.13 19.79 18.94
N ARG A 345 -8.25 19.79 17.62
CA ARG A 345 -9.17 18.93 16.89
C ARG A 345 -8.44 18.20 15.78
N LEU A 346 -8.60 16.88 15.77
CA LEU A 346 -8.10 16.04 14.69
C LEU A 346 -9.18 15.88 13.65
N ARG A 347 -8.94 16.42 12.45
CA ARG A 347 -9.73 16.17 11.26
C ARG A 347 -9.05 15.10 10.42
N LEU A 348 -9.78 14.05 10.13
CA LEU A 348 -9.35 12.86 9.43
C LEU A 348 -9.98 12.83 8.05
N THR A 349 -9.22 12.34 7.08
CA THR A 349 -9.70 12.00 5.75
C THR A 349 -9.47 10.52 5.53
N GLY A 350 -10.44 9.84 4.93
CA GLY A 350 -10.34 8.41 4.65
C GLY A 350 -11.05 8.01 3.37
N GLU A 351 -10.69 6.84 2.88
CA GLU A 351 -11.32 6.18 1.75
C GLU A 351 -12.23 5.04 2.25
N VAL A 352 -13.51 5.08 1.88
CA VAL A 352 -14.48 4.03 2.15
C VAL A 352 -14.18 2.82 1.28
N LEU A 353 -14.04 1.63 1.90
CA LEU A 353 -13.78 0.36 1.23
C LEU A 353 -15.12 -0.33 0.90
N PRO A 354 -15.61 -0.29 -0.34
CA PRO A 354 -16.99 -0.70 -0.64
C PRO A 354 -17.23 -2.18 -0.40
N GLY A 355 -18.35 -2.54 0.24
CA GLY A 355 -18.74 -3.94 0.53
C GLY A 355 -17.89 -4.64 1.59
N SER A 356 -17.14 -3.89 2.40
CA SER A 356 -16.31 -4.41 3.49
C SER A 356 -17.09 -4.70 4.78
N ASP A 357 -18.24 -4.05 4.96
CA ASP A 357 -19.24 -4.29 6.00
C ASP A 357 -19.73 -5.75 6.00
N GLU A 358 -20.12 -6.25 4.82
CA GLU A 358 -20.62 -7.60 4.64
C GLU A 358 -19.51 -8.67 4.60
N ALA A 359 -18.28 -8.25 4.37
CA ALA A 359 -17.11 -9.13 4.41
C ALA A 359 -16.68 -9.48 5.84
N ARG A 360 -17.23 -8.77 6.85
CA ARG A 360 -16.85 -8.90 8.27
C ARG A 360 -15.34 -8.81 8.44
N ILE A 361 -14.71 -7.83 7.79
CA ILE A 361 -13.34 -7.45 8.17
C ILE A 361 -13.44 -6.98 9.63
N GLY A 362 -13.01 -7.87 10.52
CA GLY A 362 -13.20 -7.80 11.97
C GLY A 362 -12.42 -6.67 12.57
#